data_AF-A0AAV3ESH5-F1
#
_entry.id   AF-A0AAV3ESH5-F1
#
_cell.length_a   1.000
_cell.length_b   1.000
_cell.length_c   1.000
_cell.angle_alpha   90.00
_cell.angle_beta   90.00
_cell.angle_gamma   90.00
#
_symmetry.space_group_name_H-M   'P 1'
#
loop_
_entity.id
_entity.type
_entity.pdbx_description
1 polymer ?
#
loop_
_entity_poly.entity_id
_entity_poly.type
_entity_poly.pdbx_seq_one_letter_code
_entity_poly.pdbx_strand_id
1 'polypeptide(L)'
;MTKSGELFECSIQDAEEILERFDEEKNSSSAYNTESLKRAGLVLTLAAWETYVKNRFNEEIDVWLFSVKGSQLGHFVQRKVDEDLKRFFNPNSAKTKQLFKAYFDIDVTESWKWDNYYPLQAKKVLDQFVSMRGDAAHQANTNQQQAHLVKREDLAKAIRFIKGLVRAMDEVSIAK
;
A
#
# COMPACT_ATOMS: atom_id res chain seq x y z
N MET A 1 13.83 7.30 8.06
CA MET A 1 13.14 6.48 7.05
C MET A 1 13.62 5.06 7.25
N THR A 2 12.72 4.10 7.15
CA THR A 2 13.04 2.67 7.26
C THR A 2 13.57 2.18 5.92
N LYS A 3 14.23 1.01 5.88
CA LYS A 3 14.67 0.41 4.61
C LYS A 3 13.46 0.10 3.72
N SER A 4 12.35 -0.32 4.30
CA SER A 4 11.08 -0.54 3.61
C SER A 4 10.51 0.76 3.03
N GLY A 5 10.65 1.88 3.73
CA GLY A 5 10.30 3.22 3.23
C GLY A 5 11.15 3.64 2.03
N GLU A 6 12.45 3.38 2.05
CA GLU A 6 13.34 3.65 0.91
C GLU A 6 12.96 2.82 -0.32
N LEU A 7 12.71 1.51 -0.14
CA LEU A 7 12.24 0.64 -1.22
C LEU A 7 10.87 1.06 -1.75
N PHE A 8 10.01 1.59 -0.88
CA PHE A 8 8.71 2.12 -1.27
C PHE A 8 8.86 3.31 -2.23
N GLU A 9 9.75 4.27 -1.94
CA GLU A 9 9.98 5.44 -2.82
C GLU A 9 10.46 5.03 -4.21
N CYS A 10 11.18 3.91 -4.36
CA CYS A 10 11.47 3.34 -5.69
C CYS A 10 10.20 2.72 -6.32
N SER A 11 9.46 1.90 -5.57
CA SER A 11 8.29 1.19 -6.12
C SER A 11 7.12 2.09 -6.52
N ILE A 12 6.95 3.25 -5.87
CA ILE A 12 5.86 4.18 -6.16
C ILE A 12 6.11 4.98 -7.45
N GLN A 13 7.38 5.08 -7.89
CA GLN A 13 7.74 5.77 -9.13
C GLN A 13 7.05 5.16 -10.35
N ASP A 14 6.86 3.84 -10.39
CA ASP A 14 6.12 3.19 -11.48
C ASP A 14 4.70 3.77 -11.64
N ALA A 15 4.02 4.10 -10.53
CA ALA A 15 2.68 4.69 -10.56
C ALA A 15 2.72 6.19 -10.94
N GLU A 16 3.77 6.90 -10.53
CA GLU A 16 4.02 8.30 -10.89
C GLU A 16 4.29 8.42 -12.40
N GLU A 17 5.16 7.58 -12.96
CA GLU A 17 5.45 7.53 -14.40
C GLU A 17 4.19 7.22 -15.23
N ILE A 18 3.35 6.29 -14.77
CA ILE A 18 2.09 5.98 -15.48
C ILE A 18 1.14 7.19 -15.51
N LEU A 19 1.08 7.95 -14.41
CA LEU A 19 0.26 9.16 -14.35
C LEU A 19 0.80 10.24 -15.30
N GLU A 20 2.13 10.41 -15.36
CA GLU A 20 2.79 11.33 -16.28
C GLU A 20 2.53 10.97 -17.74
N ARG A 21 2.70 9.69 -18.12
CA ARG A 21 2.40 9.21 -19.48
C ARG A 21 0.93 9.43 -19.85
N PHE A 22 0.01 9.21 -18.91
CA PHE A 22 -1.40 9.53 -19.14
C PHE A 22 -1.61 11.01 -19.46
N ASP A 23 -0.97 11.91 -18.71
CA ASP A 23 -1.08 13.35 -18.90
C ASP A 23 -0.46 13.79 -20.24
N GLU A 24 0.63 13.16 -20.68
CA GLU A 24 1.26 13.39 -22.00
C GLU A 24 0.38 12.91 -23.17
N GLU A 25 -0.10 11.67 -23.11
CA GLU A 25 -0.91 11.06 -24.18
C GLU A 25 -2.25 11.77 -24.37
N LYS A 26 -2.85 12.26 -23.28
CA LYS A 26 -4.09 13.06 -23.33
C LYS A 26 -3.95 14.32 -24.19
N ASN A 27 -2.74 14.89 -24.26
CA ASN A 27 -2.47 16.09 -25.06
C ASN A 27 -2.17 15.78 -26.54
N SER A 28 -2.04 14.49 -26.90
CA SER A 28 -1.84 14.04 -28.28
C SER A 28 -3.16 13.76 -28.99
N SER A 29 -3.26 14.07 -30.28
CA SER A 29 -4.48 13.94 -31.11
C SER A 29 -4.93 12.48 -31.38
N SER A 30 -4.24 11.50 -30.81
CA SER A 30 -4.56 10.07 -30.87
C SER A 30 -5.12 9.59 -29.53
N ALA A 31 -6.40 9.87 -29.27
CA ALA A 31 -7.11 9.44 -28.08
C ALA A 31 -7.40 7.92 -28.10
N TYR A 32 -6.35 7.09 -28.04
CA TYR A 32 -6.50 5.65 -27.88
C TYR A 32 -6.48 5.30 -26.39
N ASN A 33 -7.63 4.83 -25.88
CA ASN A 33 -7.88 4.15 -24.59
C ASN A 33 -6.84 4.30 -23.44
N THR A 34 -6.46 5.54 -23.11
CA THR A 34 -5.52 5.91 -22.02
C THR A 34 -6.06 5.58 -20.62
N GLU A 35 -7.31 5.12 -20.55
CA GLU A 35 -8.03 4.77 -19.33
C GLU A 35 -7.43 3.57 -18.59
N SER A 36 -6.82 2.64 -19.33
CA SER A 36 -6.08 1.51 -18.75
C SER A 36 -4.89 1.99 -17.90
N LEU A 37 -4.25 3.11 -18.27
CA LEU A 37 -3.11 3.68 -17.53
C LEU A 37 -3.55 4.11 -16.14
N LYS A 38 -4.66 4.84 -16.00
CA LYS A 38 -5.16 5.27 -14.67
C LYS A 38 -5.46 4.08 -13.75
N ARG A 39 -6.08 3.02 -14.29
CA ARG A 39 -6.34 1.79 -13.53
C ARG A 39 -5.05 1.07 -13.13
N ALA A 40 -4.11 0.93 -14.09
CA ALA A 40 -2.82 0.32 -13.83
C ALA A 40 -2.04 1.10 -12.77
N GLY A 41 -2.00 2.42 -12.85
CA GLY A 41 -1.35 3.29 -11.86
C GLY A 41 -1.97 3.13 -10.46
N LEU A 42 -3.29 3.00 -10.35
CA LEU A 42 -3.94 2.75 -9.06
C LEU A 42 -3.56 1.37 -8.52
N VAL A 43 -3.55 0.33 -9.36
CA VAL A 43 -3.12 -1.02 -8.98
C VAL A 43 -1.67 -1.00 -8.48
N LEU A 44 -0.75 -0.34 -9.20
CA LEU A 44 0.65 -0.23 -8.81
C LEU A 44 0.83 0.57 -7.52
N THR A 45 0.09 1.67 -7.34
CA THR A 45 0.11 2.46 -6.10
C THR A 45 -0.23 1.58 -4.87
N LEU A 46 -1.26 0.74 -4.98
CA LEU A 46 -1.68 -0.13 -3.87
C LEU A 46 -0.79 -1.39 -3.75
N ALA A 47 -0.12 -1.81 -4.82
CA ALA A 47 0.89 -2.87 -4.77
C ALA A 47 2.17 -2.39 -4.06
N ALA A 48 2.59 -1.15 -4.30
CA ALA A 48 3.68 -0.49 -3.57
C ALA A 48 3.36 -0.41 -2.07
N TRP A 49 2.13 0.00 -1.70
CA TRP A 49 1.66 -0.05 -0.32
C TRP A 49 1.71 -1.46 0.28
N GLU A 50 1.23 -2.47 -0.44
CA GLU A 50 1.26 -3.85 0.05
C GLU A 50 2.68 -4.36 0.30
N THR A 51 3.60 -4.04 -0.61
CA THR A 51 5.01 -4.39 -0.51
C THR A 51 5.66 -3.69 0.68
N TYR A 52 5.38 -2.39 0.85
CA TYR A 52 5.84 -1.63 2.00
C TYR A 52 5.41 -2.28 3.32
N VAL A 53 4.11 -2.57 3.51
CA VAL A 53 3.60 -3.13 4.77
C VAL A 53 4.25 -4.47 5.08
N LYS A 54 4.41 -5.34 4.08
CA LYS A 54 5.07 -6.65 4.24
C LYS A 54 6.54 -6.49 4.64
N ASN A 55 7.27 -5.59 3.97
CA ASN A 55 8.68 -5.36 4.25
C ASN A 55 8.87 -4.72 5.63
N ARG A 56 8.08 -3.69 5.96
CA ARG A 56 8.09 -3.03 7.26
C ARG A 56 7.82 -4.02 8.39
N PHE A 57 6.82 -4.90 8.21
CA PHE A 57 6.53 -5.94 9.19
C PHE A 57 7.69 -6.93 9.36
N ASN A 58 8.31 -7.38 8.26
CA ASN A 58 9.48 -8.27 8.34
C ASN A 58 10.68 -7.62 9.02
N GLU A 59 10.93 -6.33 8.79
CA GLU A 59 11.97 -5.59 9.50
C GLU A 59 11.76 -5.63 11.02
N GLU A 60 10.52 -5.49 11.47
CA GLU A 60 10.18 -5.57 12.90
C GLU A 60 10.28 -6.98 13.46
N ILE A 61 9.93 -8.01 12.67
CA ILE A 61 10.12 -9.41 13.05
C ILE A 61 11.61 -9.73 13.17
N ASP A 62 12.46 -9.25 12.26
CA ASP A 62 13.91 -9.46 12.31
C ASP A 62 14.53 -8.87 13.58
N VAL A 63 14.08 -7.67 13.98
CA VAL A 63 14.49 -7.05 15.26
C VAL A 63 13.97 -7.85 16.44
N TRP A 64 12.68 -8.17 16.46
CA TRP A 64 12.04 -8.88 17.57
C TRP A 64 12.60 -10.28 17.81
N LEU A 65 12.95 -10.99 16.75
CA LEU A 65 13.51 -12.34 16.83
C LEU A 65 15.04 -12.36 16.97
N PHE A 66 15.71 -11.21 16.98
CA PHE A 66 17.18 -11.12 16.95
C PHE A 66 17.83 -11.94 18.09
N SER A 67 17.34 -11.80 19.32
CA SER A 67 17.89 -12.50 20.50
C SER A 67 17.65 -14.01 20.49
N VAL A 68 16.71 -14.51 19.69
CA VAL A 68 16.34 -15.93 19.60
C VAL A 68 16.66 -16.52 18.22
N LYS A 69 17.47 -15.83 17.42
CA LYS A 69 17.85 -16.24 16.07
C LYS A 69 18.57 -17.59 16.10
N GLY A 70 18.11 -18.53 15.27
CA GLY A 70 18.64 -19.90 15.22
C GLY A 70 18.06 -20.86 16.26
N SER A 71 17.22 -20.39 17.18
CA SER A 71 16.49 -21.26 18.11
C SER A 71 15.28 -21.91 17.44
N GLN A 72 14.81 -23.02 18.01
CA GLN A 72 13.57 -23.69 17.55
C GLN A 72 12.35 -22.75 17.64
N LEU A 73 12.30 -21.91 18.69
CA LEU A 73 11.24 -20.93 18.86
C LEU A 73 11.30 -19.86 17.76
N GLY A 74 12.48 -19.29 17.50
CA GLY A 74 12.67 -18.30 16.43
C GLY A 74 12.29 -18.87 15.06
N HIS A 75 12.69 -20.10 14.76
CA HIS A 75 12.31 -20.78 13.52
C HIS A 75 10.80 -21.06 13.41
N PHE A 76 10.14 -21.42 14.51
CA PHE A 76 8.69 -21.61 14.54
C PHE A 76 7.95 -20.31 14.23
N VAL A 77 8.33 -19.22 14.90
CA VAL A 77 7.70 -17.91 14.69
C VAL A 77 7.94 -17.42 13.26
N GLN A 78 9.16 -17.51 12.74
CA GLN A 78 9.47 -17.11 11.37
C GLN A 78 8.61 -17.86 10.34
N ARG A 79 8.44 -19.18 10.50
CA ARG A 79 7.60 -19.98 9.60
C ARG A 79 6.15 -19.51 9.60
N LYS A 80 5.62 -19.19 10.80
CA LYS A 80 4.25 -18.69 10.94
C LYS A 80 4.09 -17.30 10.30
N VAL A 81 5.08 -16.42 10.47
CA VAL A 81 5.14 -15.11 9.79
C VAL A 81 5.11 -15.30 8.27
N ASP A 82 5.96 -16.17 7.73
CA ASP A 82 6.03 -16.42 6.28
C ASP A 82 4.70 -16.93 5.72
N GLU A 83 4.01 -17.81 6.46
CA GLU A 83 2.69 -18.33 6.08
C GLU A 83 1.60 -17.24 6.11
N ASP A 84 1.62 -16.36 7.11
CA ASP A 84 0.66 -15.27 7.23
C ASP A 84 0.88 -14.22 6.13
N LEU A 85 2.14 -13.83 5.88
CA LEU A 85 2.47 -12.84 4.85
C LEU A 85 2.19 -13.37 3.43
N LYS A 86 2.32 -14.68 3.20
CA LYS A 86 1.91 -15.31 1.93
C LYS A 86 0.42 -15.18 1.65
N ARG A 87 -0.43 -15.01 2.67
CA ARG A 87 -1.87 -14.84 2.54
C ARG A 87 -2.32 -13.38 2.74
N PHE A 88 -1.37 -12.50 3.04
CA PHE A 88 -1.62 -11.09 3.28
C PHE A 88 -1.72 -10.33 1.96
N PHE A 89 -2.94 -10.19 1.44
CA PHE A 89 -3.22 -9.43 0.22
C PHE A 89 -4.18 -8.30 0.51
N ASN A 90 -4.07 -7.21 -0.25
CA ASN A 90 -4.99 -6.08 -0.21
C ASN A 90 -5.04 -5.44 1.20
N PRO A 91 -3.92 -4.90 1.71
CA PRO A 91 -3.86 -4.37 3.06
C PRO A 91 -4.73 -3.13 3.22
N ASN A 92 -5.89 -3.34 3.84
CA ASN A 92 -6.76 -2.28 4.34
C ASN A 92 -6.43 -1.98 5.80
N SER A 93 -7.08 -0.98 6.38
CA SER A 93 -6.84 -0.55 7.76
C SER A 93 -6.98 -1.69 8.78
N ALA A 94 -8.04 -2.50 8.67
CA ALA A 94 -8.32 -3.61 9.57
C ALA A 94 -7.27 -4.73 9.47
N LYS A 95 -6.88 -5.13 8.26
CA LYS A 95 -5.86 -6.16 8.03
C LYS A 95 -4.49 -5.71 8.52
N THR A 96 -4.09 -4.47 8.23
CA THR A 96 -2.82 -3.92 8.72
C THR A 96 -2.81 -3.86 10.24
N LYS A 97 -3.88 -3.34 10.87
CA LYS A 97 -4.03 -3.37 12.33
C LYS A 97 -3.90 -4.79 12.90
N GLN A 98 -4.63 -5.74 12.33
CA GLN A 98 -4.65 -7.12 12.81
C GLN A 98 -3.26 -7.76 12.73
N LEU A 99 -2.52 -7.54 11.64
CA LEU A 99 -1.18 -8.09 11.45
C LEU A 99 -0.22 -7.62 12.55
N PHE A 100 -0.11 -6.30 12.77
CA PHE A 100 0.80 -5.77 13.80
C PHE A 100 0.33 -6.10 15.21
N LYS A 101 -0.99 -6.08 15.47
CA LYS A 101 -1.53 -6.42 16.79
C LYS A 101 -1.30 -7.89 17.14
N ALA A 102 -1.40 -8.80 16.18
CA ALA A 102 -1.24 -10.23 16.43
C ALA A 102 0.18 -10.63 16.89
N TYR A 103 1.20 -9.86 16.48
CA TYR A 103 2.61 -10.18 16.77
C TYR A 103 3.24 -9.24 17.80
N PHE A 104 2.87 -7.96 17.79
CA PHE A 104 3.50 -6.93 18.62
C PHE A 104 2.54 -6.28 19.63
N ASP A 105 1.26 -6.68 19.66
CA ASP A 105 0.18 -6.05 20.46
C ASP A 105 0.05 -4.52 20.26
N ILE A 106 0.45 -4.03 19.09
CA ILE A 106 0.40 -2.61 18.73
C ILE A 106 -0.65 -2.37 17.64
N ASP A 107 -1.48 -1.35 17.84
CA ASP A 107 -2.32 -0.80 16.78
C ASP A 107 -1.58 0.34 16.05
N VAL A 108 -0.85 -0.02 15.00
CA VAL A 108 -0.10 0.95 14.18
C VAL A 108 -1.02 1.98 13.53
N THR A 109 -2.32 1.70 13.38
CA THR A 109 -3.25 2.60 12.68
C THR A 109 -3.64 3.82 13.50
N GLU A 110 -3.36 3.83 14.81
CA GLU A 110 -3.55 5.01 15.68
C GLU A 110 -2.50 6.10 15.43
N SER A 111 -1.36 5.73 14.83
CA SER A 111 -0.29 6.68 14.46
C SER A 111 -0.52 7.35 13.10
N TRP A 112 -1.55 6.95 12.35
CA TRP A 112 -1.81 7.41 10.98
C TRP A 112 -2.27 8.86 10.96
N LYS A 113 -1.29 9.76 11.10
CA LYS A 113 -1.48 11.20 11.18
C LYS A 113 -0.36 11.92 10.43
N TRP A 114 -0.74 12.70 9.43
CA TRP A 114 0.15 13.57 8.68
C TRP A 114 -0.71 14.65 8.01
N ASP A 115 -0.15 15.83 7.79
CA ASP A 115 -0.90 16.98 7.25
C ASP A 115 -2.25 17.18 7.99
N ASN A 116 -3.36 17.09 7.26
CA ASN A 116 -4.73 17.17 7.77
C ASN A 116 -5.42 15.81 7.91
N TYR A 117 -4.69 14.70 7.75
CA TYR A 117 -5.21 13.36 7.98
C TYR A 117 -5.06 12.98 9.45
N TYR A 118 -6.15 12.48 10.02
CA TYR A 118 -6.19 11.87 11.35
C TYR A 118 -6.54 10.39 11.24
N PRO A 119 -6.25 9.56 12.26
CA PRO A 119 -6.37 8.10 12.18
C PRO A 119 -7.70 7.62 11.59
N LEU A 120 -8.83 8.13 12.08
CA LEU A 120 -10.15 7.73 11.58
C LEU A 120 -10.33 8.02 10.07
N GLN A 121 -9.86 9.18 9.62
CA GLN A 121 -9.97 9.61 8.23
C GLN A 121 -9.00 8.82 7.35
N ALA A 122 -7.75 8.65 7.78
CA ALA A 122 -6.74 7.88 7.07
C ALA A 122 -7.20 6.43 6.82
N LYS A 123 -7.75 5.78 7.85
CA LYS A 123 -8.32 4.42 7.73
C LYS A 123 -9.41 4.36 6.66
N LYS A 124 -10.37 5.30 6.72
CA LYS A 124 -11.47 5.38 5.74
C LYS A 124 -10.97 5.59 4.32
N VAL A 125 -9.99 6.46 4.12
CA VAL A 125 -9.45 6.79 2.79
C VAL A 125 -8.64 5.63 2.22
N LEU A 126 -7.82 4.96 3.03
CA LEU A 126 -7.12 3.75 2.59
C LEU A 126 -8.11 2.67 2.15
N ASP A 127 -9.13 2.41 2.96
CA ASP A 127 -10.13 1.37 2.67
C ASP A 127 -10.90 1.66 1.38
N GLN A 128 -11.19 2.94 1.11
CA GLN A 128 -11.78 3.39 -0.17
C GLN A 128 -10.86 3.09 -1.35
N PHE A 129 -9.57 3.40 -1.25
CA PHE A 129 -8.62 3.10 -2.33
C PHE A 129 -8.40 1.60 -2.55
N VAL A 130 -8.37 0.80 -1.47
CA VAL A 130 -8.28 -0.66 -1.58
C VAL A 130 -9.53 -1.23 -2.28
N SER A 131 -10.72 -0.71 -1.98
CA SER A 131 -11.95 -1.07 -2.69
C SER A 131 -11.89 -0.70 -4.17
N MET A 132 -11.53 0.56 -4.47
CA MET A 132 -11.42 1.07 -5.83
C MET A 132 -10.41 0.28 -6.66
N ARG A 133 -9.31 -0.19 -6.05
CA ARG A 133 -8.33 -1.07 -6.69
C ARG A 133 -8.92 -2.44 -7.05
N GLY A 134 -9.77 -3.00 -6.19
CA GLY A 134 -10.51 -4.23 -6.48
C GLY A 134 -11.41 -4.06 -7.69
N ASP A 135 -12.20 -2.98 -7.71
CA ASP A 135 -13.08 -2.64 -8.83
C ASP A 135 -12.28 -2.42 -10.12
N ALA A 136 -11.14 -1.71 -10.05
CA ALA A 136 -10.29 -1.42 -11.21
C ALA A 136 -9.66 -2.70 -11.82
N ALA A 137 -9.35 -3.69 -10.99
CA ALA A 137 -8.80 -4.97 -11.45
C ALA A 137 -9.87 -5.88 -12.06
N HIS A 138 -11.10 -5.88 -11.54
CA HIS A 138 -12.17 -6.79 -11.98
C HIS A 138 -13.06 -6.20 -13.08
N GLN A 139 -13.29 -4.89 -13.10
CA GLN A 139 -14.17 -4.19 -14.06
C GLN A 139 -13.37 -3.60 -15.23
N ALA A 140 -12.57 -4.43 -15.89
CA ALA A 140 -11.85 -4.04 -17.10
C ALA A 140 -12.84 -3.80 -18.26
N ASN A 141 -13.27 -2.55 -18.46
CA ASN A 141 -14.09 -2.04 -19.60
C ASN A 141 -14.95 -3.12 -20.29
N THR A 142 -15.84 -3.76 -19.54
CA THR A 142 -16.80 -4.73 -20.11
C THR A 142 -17.90 -4.02 -20.89
N ASN A 143 -17.99 -2.70 -20.80
CA ASN A 143 -18.95 -1.88 -21.52
C ASN A 143 -18.36 -0.51 -21.90
N GLN A 144 -18.34 -0.16 -23.19
CA GLN A 144 -17.72 1.07 -23.71
C GLN A 144 -18.49 2.35 -23.34
N GLN A 145 -19.75 2.24 -22.89
CA GLN A 145 -20.61 3.38 -22.53
C GLN A 145 -20.57 3.75 -21.04
N GLN A 146 -19.84 3.00 -20.21
CA GLN A 146 -19.81 3.22 -18.77
C GLN A 146 -18.77 4.28 -18.40
N ALA A 147 -19.13 5.20 -17.50
CA ALA A 147 -18.20 6.21 -16.99
C ALA A 147 -16.94 5.56 -16.41
N HIS A 148 -15.79 6.17 -16.67
CA HIS A 148 -14.50 5.64 -16.21
C HIS A 148 -14.46 5.51 -14.69
N LEU A 149 -14.12 4.31 -14.23
CA LEU A 149 -14.10 3.96 -12.81
C LEU A 149 -13.04 4.75 -12.02
N VAL A 150 -11.87 4.98 -12.62
CA VAL A 150 -10.74 5.69 -11.99
C VAL A 150 -10.48 6.99 -12.75
N LYS A 151 -10.60 8.13 -12.06
CA LYS A 151 -10.24 9.43 -12.61
C LYS A 151 -8.76 9.73 -12.37
N ARG A 152 -8.23 10.67 -13.14
CA ARG A 152 -6.84 11.13 -13.01
C ARG A 152 -6.59 11.68 -11.61
N GLU A 153 -7.55 12.42 -11.08
CA GLU A 153 -7.50 13.01 -9.74
C GLU A 153 -7.53 11.95 -8.64
N ASP A 154 -8.22 10.83 -8.87
CA ASP A 154 -8.27 9.71 -7.92
C ASP A 154 -6.90 9.05 -7.81
N LEU A 155 -6.23 8.78 -8.96
CA LEU A 155 -4.88 8.25 -9.00
C LEU A 155 -3.88 9.20 -8.32
N ALA A 156 -3.87 10.48 -8.70
CA ALA A 156 -2.97 11.47 -8.10
C ALA A 156 -3.16 11.60 -6.58
N LYS A 157 -4.42 11.55 -6.11
CA LYS A 157 -4.73 11.54 -4.67
C LYS A 157 -4.24 10.26 -4.00
N ALA A 158 -4.43 9.09 -4.63
CA ALA A 158 -3.97 7.81 -4.10
C ALA A 158 -2.45 7.81 -3.90
N ILE A 159 -1.68 8.22 -4.91
CA ILE A 159 -0.21 8.33 -4.82
C ILE A 159 0.19 9.21 -3.65
N ARG A 160 -0.31 10.46 -3.60
CA ARG A 160 0.00 11.40 -2.51
C ARG A 160 -0.40 10.84 -1.14
N PHE A 161 -1.56 10.23 -1.04
CA PHE A 161 -2.09 9.67 0.20
C PHE A 161 -1.18 8.53 0.71
N ILE A 162 -0.82 7.57 -0.15
CA ILE A 162 0.02 6.44 0.23
C ILE A 162 1.43 6.91 0.62
N LYS A 163 2.02 7.89 -0.08
CA LYS A 163 3.31 8.47 0.33
C LYS A 163 3.24 9.08 1.74
N GLY A 164 2.16 9.80 2.05
CA GLY A 164 1.96 10.35 3.40
C GLY A 164 1.75 9.26 4.46
N LEU A 165 1.00 8.22 4.13
CA LEU A 165 0.74 7.10 5.02
C LEU A 165 2.03 6.32 5.35
N VAL A 166 2.89 6.07 4.35
CA VAL A 166 4.20 5.43 4.54
C VAL A 166 5.08 6.25 5.47
N ARG A 167 5.13 7.59 5.29
CA ARG A 167 5.88 8.47 6.20
C ARG A 167 5.38 8.37 7.64
N ALA A 168 4.07 8.39 7.85
CA ALA A 168 3.50 8.25 9.19
C ALA A 168 3.82 6.88 9.81
N MET A 169 3.81 5.81 9.02
CA MET A 169 4.19 4.45 9.46
C MET A 169 5.68 4.33 9.82
N ASP A 170 6.55 5.05 9.11
CA ASP A 170 7.99 5.06 9.36
C ASP A 170 8.39 5.74 10.68
N GLU A 171 7.51 6.59 11.23
CA GLU A 171 7.72 7.24 12.52
C GLU A 171 7.35 6.36 13.72
N VAL A 172 6.72 5.19 13.48
CA VAL A 172 6.25 4.29 14.53
C VAL A 172 7.39 3.39 15.01
N SER A 173 7.70 3.46 16.31
CA SER A 173 8.53 2.47 17.00
C SER A 173 7.68 1.25 17.38
N ILE A 174 8.09 0.06 16.93
CA ILE A 174 7.30 -1.19 17.08
C ILE A 174 8.06 -2.20 17.94
N ALA A 175 9.07 -2.88 17.38
CA ALA A 175 9.97 -3.74 18.15
C ALA A 175 11.07 -2.89 18.81
N LYS A 176 11.43 -3.26 20.04
CA LYS A 176 12.55 -2.69 20.79
C LYS A 176 13.54 -3.79 21.14
#